data_AF-A0A350NMS8-F1
#
_entry.id   AF-A0A350NMS8-F1
#
_cell.length_a   1.000
_cell.length_b   1.000
_cell.length_c   1.000
_cell.angle_alpha   90.00
_cell.angle_beta   90.00
_cell.angle_gamma   90.00
#
_symmetry.space_group_name_H-M   'P 1'
#
loop_
_entity.id
_entity.type
_entity.pdbx_description
1 polymer ?
#
loop_
_entity_poly.entity_id
_entity_poly.type
_entity_poly.pdbx_seq_one_letter_code
_entity_poly.pdbx_strand_id
1 'polypeptide(L)'
;AMWQIVPEVVYYLESYDQFLVRSAVANYFLAEMAAEYVKVVLIGEGADELFAGYEYLERFTDWSDLHRELREITTELHQSGLQRVDRMTMAHGLQGRA
;
A
#
# COMPACT_ATOMS: atom_id res chain seq x y z
N ALA A 1 -19.97 2.51 -11.64
CA ALA A 1 -19.80 1.15 -11.09
C ALA A 1 -18.51 1.05 -10.29
N MET A 2 -17.31 1.06 -10.88
CA MET A 2 -16.04 1.12 -10.11
C MET A 2 -15.40 2.52 -10.16
N TRP A 3 -15.37 3.16 -11.32
CA TRP A 3 -14.74 4.48 -11.51
C TRP A 3 -15.36 5.64 -10.72
N GLN A 4 -16.58 5.47 -10.23
CA GLN A 4 -17.29 6.49 -9.45
C GLN A 4 -16.69 6.68 -8.06
N ILE A 5 -15.97 5.69 -7.52
CA ILE A 5 -15.33 5.78 -6.21
C ILE A 5 -13.99 6.53 -6.25
N VAL A 6 -13.41 6.71 -7.45
CA VAL A 6 -12.07 7.30 -7.60
C VAL A 6 -11.95 8.67 -6.93
N PRO A 7 -12.91 9.61 -7.04
CA PRO A 7 -12.83 10.88 -6.31
C PRO A 7 -12.77 10.70 -4.79
N GLU A 8 -13.52 9.74 -4.23
CA GLU A 8 -13.54 9.45 -2.79
C GLU A 8 -12.25 8.76 -2.33
N VAL A 9 -11.75 7.80 -3.11
CA VAL A 9 -10.45 7.16 -2.87
C VAL A 9 -9.33 8.19 -2.88
N VAL A 10 -9.30 9.09 -3.87
CA VAL A 10 -8.29 10.18 -3.94
C VAL A 10 -8.42 11.12 -2.75
N TYR A 11 -9.65 11.42 -2.29
CA TYR A 11 -9.88 12.23 -1.11
C TYR A 11 -9.25 11.61 0.15
N TYR A 12 -9.49 10.32 0.44
CA TYR A 12 -8.90 9.67 1.60
C TYR A 12 -7.39 9.42 1.45
N LEU A 13 -6.95 9.03 0.25
CA LEU A 13 -5.56 8.70 -0.03
C LEU A 13 -4.65 9.94 0.04
N GLU A 14 -5.18 11.12 -0.30
CA GLU A 14 -4.43 12.38 -0.39
C GLU A 14 -3.24 12.30 -1.35
N SER A 15 -3.34 11.47 -2.40
CA SER A 15 -2.32 11.31 -3.43
C SER A 15 -2.95 11.17 -4.82
N TYR A 16 -2.25 11.70 -5.82
CA TYR A 16 -2.59 11.58 -7.24
C TYR A 16 -1.71 10.55 -7.97
N ASP A 17 -0.82 9.85 -7.25
CA ASP A 17 0.03 8.83 -7.87
C ASP A 17 -0.82 7.71 -8.49
N GLN A 18 -0.60 7.47 -9.77
CA GLN A 18 -1.44 6.56 -10.56
C GLN A 18 -1.37 5.11 -10.07
N PHE A 19 -0.21 4.65 -9.58
CA PHE A 19 -0.04 3.27 -9.11
C PHE A 19 -0.68 3.09 -7.74
N LEU A 20 -0.56 4.11 -6.89
CA LEU A 20 -1.16 4.14 -5.58
C LEU A 20 -2.68 4.22 -5.66
N VAL A 21 -3.24 5.14 -6.47
CA VAL A 21 -4.69 5.26 -6.67
C VAL A 21 -5.28 3.95 -7.22
N ARG A 22 -4.61 3.31 -8.19
CA ARG A 22 -5.07 2.05 -8.77
C ARG A 22 -5.22 0.95 -7.72
N SER A 23 -4.22 0.78 -6.85
CA SER A 23 -4.24 -0.24 -5.79
C SER A 23 -5.17 0.15 -4.63
N ALA A 24 -5.29 1.44 -4.33
CA ALA A 24 -6.14 1.97 -3.27
C ALA A 24 -7.63 1.66 -3.46
N VAL A 25 -8.13 1.68 -4.70
CA VAL A 25 -9.55 1.36 -5.00
C VAL A 25 -9.94 -0.03 -4.50
N ALA A 26 -9.09 -1.03 -4.70
CA ALA A 26 -9.36 -2.39 -4.22
C ALA A 26 -9.30 -2.46 -2.68
N ASN A 27 -8.31 -1.79 -2.07
CA ASN A 27 -8.17 -1.75 -0.61
C ASN A 27 -9.35 -1.04 0.07
N TYR A 28 -9.92 -0.01 -0.56
CA TYR A 28 -11.10 0.69 -0.06
C TYR A 28 -12.29 -0.27 0.11
N PHE A 29 -12.68 -0.96 -0.97
CA PHE A 29 -13.78 -1.93 -0.90
C PHE A 29 -13.49 -3.11 0.02
N LEU A 30 -12.25 -3.60 0.04
CA LEU A 30 -11.86 -4.68 0.95
C LEU A 30 -11.98 -4.22 2.41
N ALA A 31 -11.56 -3.01 2.73
CA ALA A 31 -11.68 -2.43 4.06
C ALA A 31 -13.14 -2.21 4.47
N GLU A 32 -13.99 -1.71 3.55
CA GLU A 32 -15.44 -1.59 3.75
C GLU A 32 -16.04 -2.94 4.16
N MET A 33 -15.76 -3.98 3.37
CA MET A 33 -16.26 -5.33 3.64
C MET A 33 -15.72 -5.90 4.95
N ALA A 34 -14.42 -5.75 5.22
CA ALA A 34 -13.79 -6.31 6.43
C ALA A 34 -14.26 -5.60 7.72
N ALA A 35 -14.55 -4.30 7.66
CA ALA A 35 -15.00 -3.51 8.80
C ALA A 35 -16.37 -3.96 9.37
N GLU A 36 -17.18 -4.65 8.56
CA GLU A 36 -18.44 -5.28 8.98
C GLU A 36 -18.21 -6.45 9.96
N TYR A 37 -17.07 -7.14 9.88
CA TYR A 37 -16.79 -8.37 10.63
C TYR A 37 -15.74 -8.20 11.72
N VAL A 38 -14.72 -7.37 11.47
CA VAL A 38 -13.55 -7.23 12.36
C VAL A 38 -13.14 -5.77 12.52
N LYS A 39 -12.35 -5.50 13.56
CA LYS A 39 -11.78 -4.16 13.83
C LYS A 39 -10.29 -4.07 13.51
N VAL A 40 -9.63 -5.21 13.32
CA VAL A 40 -8.20 -5.30 13.05
C VAL A 40 -7.96 -6.35 11.98
N VAL A 41 -7.12 -6.04 11.00
CA VAL A 41 -6.59 -6.97 10.01
C VAL A 41 -5.07 -6.94 10.01
N LEU A 42 -4.46 -8.09 9.71
CA LEU A 42 -3.02 -8.18 9.44
C LEU A 42 -2.79 -7.92 7.95
N ILE A 43 -1.74 -7.18 7.63
CA ILE A 43 -1.33 -6.91 6.26
C ILE A 43 0.07 -7.46 5.99
N GLY A 44 0.40 -7.67 4.72
CA GLY A 44 1.72 -8.10 4.27
C GLY A 44 2.57 -6.99 3.66
N GLU A 45 2.18 -5.72 3.83
CA GLU A 45 2.88 -4.57 3.27
C GLU A 45 4.29 -4.44 3.89
N GLY A 46 5.31 -4.15 3.08
CA GLY A 46 6.70 -4.08 3.54
C GLY A 46 7.52 -5.35 3.27
N ALA A 47 6.88 -6.49 2.95
CA ALA A 47 7.61 -7.73 2.68
C ALA A 47 8.50 -7.63 1.43
N ASP A 48 7.99 -7.03 0.35
CA ASP A 48 8.74 -6.89 -0.91
C ASP A 48 9.95 -5.96 -0.74
N GLU A 49 9.81 -4.90 0.06
CA GLU A 49 10.87 -3.95 0.40
C GLU A 49 11.96 -4.58 1.29
N LEU A 50 11.58 -5.47 2.21
CA LEU A 50 12.52 -6.13 3.12
C LEU A 50 13.23 -7.33 2.47
N PHE A 51 12.56 -8.06 1.58
CA PHE A 51 13.04 -9.33 1.05
C PHE A 51 13.33 -9.33 -0.45
N ALA A 52 13.31 -8.15 -1.08
CA ALA A 52 13.53 -7.98 -2.51
C ALA A 52 12.50 -8.74 -3.39
N GLY A 53 11.22 -8.61 -3.06
CA GLY A 53 10.14 -9.36 -3.72
C GLY A 53 9.69 -8.80 -5.09
N TYR A 54 10.07 -7.57 -5.43
CA TYR A 54 9.73 -6.97 -6.72
C TYR A 54 10.60 -7.49 -7.87
N GLU A 55 9.98 -7.86 -8.99
CA GLU A 55 10.65 -8.41 -10.19
C GLU A 55 11.81 -7.51 -10.69
N TYR A 56 11.66 -6.19 -10.62
CA TYR A 56 12.70 -5.28 -11.12
C TYR A 56 14.00 -5.35 -10.32
N LEU A 57 13.98 -5.90 -9.10
CA LEU A 57 15.16 -6.01 -8.24
C LEU A 57 16.13 -7.10 -8.72
N GLU A 58 15.68 -8.03 -9.58
CA GLU A 58 16.55 -9.04 -10.21
C GLU A 58 17.65 -8.42 -11.09
N ARG A 59 17.47 -7.16 -11.52
CA ARG A 59 18.45 -6.44 -12.34
C ARG A 59 19.75 -6.11 -11.59
N PHE A 60 19.71 -6.08 -10.26
CA PHE A 60 20.87 -5.72 -9.45
C PHE A 60 21.81 -6.91 -9.32
N THR A 61 23.05 -6.75 -9.81
CA THR A 61 24.11 -7.76 -9.72
C THR A 61 25.08 -7.50 -8.57
N ASP A 62 25.13 -6.27 -8.06
CA ASP A 62 25.91 -5.88 -6.88
C ASP A 62 25.02 -5.76 -5.64
N TRP A 63 25.47 -6.35 -4.53
CA TRP A 63 24.74 -6.34 -3.27
C TRP A 63 24.58 -4.94 -2.67
N SER A 64 25.56 -4.07 -2.84
CA SER A 64 25.55 -2.72 -2.27
C SER A 64 24.49 -1.85 -2.95
N ASP A 65 24.32 -2.01 -4.26
CA ASP A 65 23.29 -1.30 -5.02
C ASP A 65 21.89 -1.85 -4.70
N LEU A 66 21.73 -3.18 -4.61
CA LEU A 66 20.47 -3.77 -4.14
C LEU A 66 20.13 -3.28 -2.73
N HIS A 67 21.07 -3.33 -1.79
CA HIS A 67 20.85 -2.88 -0.42
C HIS A 67 20.47 -1.40 -0.33
N ARG A 68 21.07 -0.55 -1.19
CA ARG A 68 20.70 0.87 -1.28
C ARG A 68 19.26 1.03 -1.73
N GLU A 69 18.86 0.34 -2.80
CA GLU A 69 17.49 0.34 -3.31
C GLU A 69 16.50 -0.15 -2.25
N LEU A 70 16.76 -1.29 -1.59
CA LEU A 70 15.89 -1.82 -0.53
C LEU A 70 15.71 -0.83 0.62
N ARG A 71 16.80 -0.17 1.04
CA ARG A 71 16.74 0.87 2.08
C ARG A 71 15.93 2.09 1.63
N GLU A 72 16.08 2.50 0.37
CA GLU A 72 15.31 3.60 -0.22
C GLU A 72 13.82 3.24 -0.22
N ILE A 73 13.40 2.16 -0.88
CA ILE A 73 11.98 1.77 -0.96
C ILE A 73 11.35 1.49 0.42
N THR A 74 12.11 0.93 1.37
CA THR A 74 11.65 0.76 2.76
C THR A 74 11.39 2.11 3.44
N THR A 75 12.25 3.09 3.21
CA THR A 75 12.07 4.44 3.79
C THR A 75 10.88 5.15 3.15
N GLU A 76 10.63 4.91 1.86
CA GLU A 76 9.54 5.51 1.09
C GLU A 76 8.15 4.89 1.40
N LEU A 77 8.08 3.78 2.14
CA LEU A 77 6.82 3.10 2.49
C LEU A 77 5.77 4.04 3.09
N HIS A 78 6.20 5.04 3.87
CA HIS A 78 5.29 6.00 4.51
C HIS A 78 4.50 6.86 3.52
N GLN A 79 4.96 6.96 2.26
CA GLN A 79 4.29 7.70 1.18
C GLN A 79 3.89 6.82 0.00
N SER A 80 4.04 5.50 0.15
CA SER A 80 3.61 4.49 -0.82
C SER A 80 2.68 3.48 -0.15
N GLY A 81 3.10 2.22 -0.01
CA GLY A 81 2.30 1.10 0.47
C GLY A 81 1.61 1.34 1.81
N LEU A 82 2.34 1.84 2.81
CA LEU A 82 1.77 2.06 4.15
C LEU A 82 0.79 3.23 4.18
N GLN A 83 1.02 4.30 3.40
CA GLN A 83 0.02 5.38 3.26
C GLN A 83 -1.28 4.82 2.68
N ARG A 84 -1.20 4.04 1.61
CA ARG A 84 -2.38 3.42 1.01
C ARG A 84 -3.14 2.57 2.01
N VAL A 85 -2.45 1.66 2.70
CA VAL A 85 -3.13 0.75 3.63
C VAL A 85 -3.75 1.52 4.80
N ASP A 86 -3.00 2.43 5.42
CA ASP A 86 -3.49 3.24 6.52
C ASP A 86 -4.75 4.02 6.10
N ARG A 87 -4.68 4.79 5.01
CA ARG A 87 -5.80 5.64 4.59
C ARG A 87 -7.02 4.85 4.15
N MET A 88 -6.85 3.76 3.41
CA MET A 88 -7.99 2.97 2.92
C MET A 88 -8.66 2.18 4.04
N THR A 89 -7.89 1.66 5.02
CA THR A 89 -8.48 0.97 6.17
C THR A 89 -9.16 1.95 7.12
N MET A 90 -8.55 3.10 7.38
CA MET A 90 -9.12 4.13 8.26
C MET A 90 -10.33 4.85 7.68
N ALA A 91 -10.50 4.88 6.35
CA ALA A 91 -11.74 5.35 5.72
C ALA A 91 -12.99 4.59 6.20
N HIS A 92 -12.82 3.35 6.66
CA HIS A 92 -13.90 2.50 7.18
C HIS A 92 -13.74 2.16 8.67
N GLY A 93 -12.85 2.87 9.39
CA GLY A 93 -12.61 2.63 10.82
C GLY A 93 -12.02 1.25 11.12
N LEU A 94 -11.28 0.67 10.16
CA LEU A 94 -10.56 -0.60 10.30
C LEU A 94 -9.08 -0.32 10.57
N GLN A 95 -8.46 -1.04 11.51
CA GLN A 95 -7.02 -0.94 11.75
C GLN A 95 -6.25 -2.00 10.96
N GLY A 96 -5.35 -1.58 10.06
CA GLY A 96 -4.31 -2.44 9.49
C GLY A 96 -3.09 -2.56 10.41
N ARG A 97 -2.49 -3.76 10.52
CA ARG A 97 -1.23 -4.00 11.23
C ARG A 97 -0.24 -4.73 10.32
N ALA A 98 0.87 -4.05 10.01
CA ALA A 98 2.02 -4.58 9.27
C ALA A 98 3.00 -5.27 10.22
#